data_AF-A0A7K3NKM1-F1
#
_entry.id   AF-A0A7K3NKM1-F1
#
_cell.length_a   1.000
_cell.length_b   1.000
_cell.length_c   1.000
_cell.angle_alpha   90.00
_cell.angle_beta   90.00
_cell.angle_gamma   90.00
#
_symmetry.space_group_name_H-M   'P 1'
#
loop_
_entity.id
_entity.type
_entity.pdbx_description
1 polymer ?
#
loop_
_entity_poly.entity_id
_entity_poly.type
_entity_poly.pdbx_seq_one_letter_code
_entity_poly.pdbx_strand_id
1 'polypeptide(L)'
;MAVAYCFTNGVVRINETCPDGALPIASGDACQLQRAVRDLAVHAWDGVIMLVPNLALAQDDSAKVAAVLDFSRRVEQSLRREQ
;
A
#
# COMPACT_ATOMS: atom_id res chain seq x y z
N MET A 1 6.43 13.09 -8.35
CA MET A 1 6.06 11.67 -8.45
C MET A 1 6.54 10.99 -7.19
N ALA A 2 5.68 10.20 -6.56
CA ALA A 2 6.00 9.39 -5.38
C ALA A 2 5.63 7.93 -5.65
N VAL A 3 6.13 7.04 -4.81
CA VAL A 3 5.86 5.60 -4.81
C VAL A 3 5.33 5.21 -3.44
N ALA A 4 4.16 4.59 -3.42
CA ALA A 4 3.67 3.86 -2.27
C ALA A 4 4.27 2.44 -2.28
N TYR A 5 4.80 2.00 -1.16
CA TYR A 5 5.41 0.68 -1.00
C TYR A 5 5.13 0.10 0.38
N CYS A 6 5.28 -1.22 0.53
CA CYS A 6 5.19 -1.89 1.81
C CYS A 6 6.38 -2.82 2.08
N PHE A 7 6.70 -2.98 3.36
CA PHE A 7 7.63 -4.02 3.81
C PHE A 7 6.90 -5.31 4.17
N THR A 8 7.65 -6.36 4.49
CA THR A 8 7.14 -7.68 4.91
C THR A 8 6.22 -7.63 6.13
N ASN A 9 6.32 -6.59 6.95
CA ASN A 9 5.44 -6.33 8.09
C ASN A 9 4.08 -5.72 7.70
N GLY A 10 3.84 -5.46 6.41
CA GLY A 10 2.61 -4.87 5.90
C GLY A 10 2.50 -3.36 6.08
N VAL A 11 3.51 -2.69 6.65
CA VAL A 11 3.48 -1.24 6.82
C VAL A 11 3.65 -0.55 5.49
N VAL A 12 2.69 0.31 5.16
CA VAL A 12 2.69 1.12 3.95
C VAL A 12 3.39 2.46 4.23
N ARG A 13 4.25 2.85 3.31
CA ARG A 13 4.95 4.14 3.29
C ARG A 13 4.85 4.74 1.89
N ILE A 14 4.93 6.06 1.83
CA ILE A 14 4.96 6.81 0.57
C ILE A 14 6.24 7.64 0.60
N ASN A 15 7.06 7.52 -0.44
CA ASN A 15 8.27 8.30 -0.59
C ASN A 15 8.55 8.58 -2.07
N GLU A 16 9.52 9.43 -2.38
CA GLU A 16 9.91 9.72 -3.77
C GLU A 16 10.42 8.48 -4.51
N THR A 17 11.04 7.54 -3.77
CA THR A 17 11.59 6.28 -4.30
C THR A 17 11.20 5.08 -3.44
N CYS A 18 11.12 3.91 -4.09
CA CYS A 18 10.92 2.63 -3.40
C CYS A 18 12.28 2.12 -2.89
N PRO A 19 12.45 1.92 -1.58
CA PRO A 19 13.69 1.36 -1.03
C PRO A 19 13.86 -0.12 -1.40
N ASP A 20 15.10 -0.60 -1.37
CA ASP A 20 15.43 -1.98 -1.65
C ASP A 20 14.78 -2.92 -0.60
N GLY A 21 14.25 -4.06 -1.06
CA GLY A 21 13.50 -4.99 -0.22
C GLY A 21 12.06 -4.57 0.14
N ALA A 22 11.57 -3.42 -0.34
CA ALA A 22 10.15 -3.07 -0.28
C ALA A 22 9.41 -3.51 -1.54
N LEU A 23 8.13 -3.85 -1.37
CA LEU A 23 7.22 -4.18 -2.46
C LEU A 23 6.50 -2.91 -2.92
N PRO A 24 6.62 -2.51 -4.20
CA PRO A 24 5.91 -1.36 -4.72
C PRO A 24 4.41 -1.66 -4.83
N ILE A 25 3.58 -0.68 -4.47
CA ILE A 25 2.11 -0.77 -4.51
C ILE A 25 1.59 0.06 -5.69
N ALA A 26 1.94 1.34 -5.76
CA ALA A 26 1.50 2.25 -6.81
C ALA A 26 2.44 3.47 -6.88
N SER A 27 2.44 4.17 -8.02
CA SER A 27 3.19 5.41 -8.22
C SER A 27 2.31 6.50 -8.83
N GLY A 28 2.62 7.77 -8.56
CA GLY A 28 1.78 8.89 -9.00
C GLY A 28 2.04 10.19 -8.25
N ASP A 29 1.04 11.07 -8.23
CA ASP A 29 1.05 12.25 -7.38
C ASP A 29 0.99 11.84 -5.89
N ALA A 30 1.78 12.52 -5.04
CA ALA A 30 1.90 12.15 -3.63
C ALA A 30 0.60 12.37 -2.85
N CYS A 31 -0.14 13.44 -3.14
CA CYS A 31 -1.40 13.74 -2.45
C CYS A 31 -2.50 12.74 -2.86
N GLN A 32 -2.60 12.42 -4.15
CA GLN A 32 -3.54 11.40 -4.65
C GLN A 32 -3.21 10.01 -4.10
N LEU A 33 -1.93 9.61 -4.14
CA LEU A 33 -1.47 8.35 -3.54
C LEU A 33 -1.81 8.27 -2.06
N GLN A 34 -1.54 9.34 -1.31
CA GLN A 34 -1.81 9.36 0.13
C GLN A 34 -3.31 9.23 0.43
N ARG A 35 -4.18 9.88 -0.35
CA ARG A 35 -5.63 9.73 -0.21
C ARG A 35 -6.10 8.30 -0.54
N ALA A 36 -5.72 7.79 -1.70
CA ALA A 36 -6.11 6.44 -2.15
C ALA A 36 -5.63 5.35 -1.18
N VAL A 37 -4.37 5.42 -0.73
CA VAL A 37 -3.82 4.47 0.25
C VAL A 37 -4.54 4.61 1.59
N ARG A 38 -4.80 5.82 2.07
CA ARG A 38 -5.45 6.04 3.38
C ARG A 38 -6.88 5.50 3.43
N ASP A 39 -7.63 5.61 2.34
CA ASP A 39 -9.01 5.12 2.24
C ASP A 39 -9.08 3.59 2.24
N LEU A 40 -8.12 2.94 1.60
CA LEU A 40 -8.12 1.50 1.38
C LEU A 40 -7.31 0.69 2.42
N ALA A 41 -6.36 1.33 3.11
CA ALA A 41 -5.49 0.67 4.09
C ALA A 41 -6.20 0.44 5.43
N VAL A 42 -5.74 -0.58 6.17
CA VAL A 42 -6.12 -0.76 7.58
C VAL A 42 -5.27 0.17 8.43
N HIS A 43 -5.87 0.91 9.35
CA HIS A 43 -5.13 1.79 10.26
C HIS A 43 -4.75 1.01 11.51
N ALA A 44 -3.50 1.11 11.93
CA ALA A 44 -3.08 0.60 13.23
C ALA A 44 -3.74 1.38 14.36
N TRP A 45 -3.60 0.90 15.59
CA TRP A 45 -4.16 1.54 16.80
C TRP A 45 -3.84 3.04 16.94
N ASP A 46 -2.66 3.45 16.47
CA ASP A 46 -2.20 4.85 16.52
C ASP A 46 -2.93 5.76 15.51
N GLY A 47 -3.67 5.20 14.55
CA GLY A 47 -4.37 5.97 13.49
C GLY A 47 -3.44 6.60 12.44
N VAL A 48 -2.12 6.56 12.65
CA VAL A 48 -1.11 7.10 11.73
C VAL A 48 -0.51 6.03 10.82
N ILE A 49 -0.26 4.83 11.37
CA ILE A 49 0.36 3.74 10.60
C ILE A 49 -0.68 3.06 9.73
N MET A 50 -0.42 3.06 8.42
CA MET A 50 -1.24 2.37 7.41
C MET A 50 -0.66 0.97 7.15
N LEU A 51 -1.54 -0.02 7.11
CA LEU A 51 -1.21 -1.43 6.91
C LEU A 51 -1.92 -1.98 5.67
N VAL A 52 -1.24 -2.86 4.95
CA VAL A 52 -1.83 -3.63 3.85
C VAL A 52 -2.94 -4.53 4.44
N PRO A 53 -4.19 -4.41 3.96
CA PRO A 53 -5.29 -5.24 4.43
C PRO A 53 -4.98 -6.73 4.18
N ASN A 54 -5.42 -7.59 5.11
CA ASN A 54 -5.28 -9.05 5.05
C ASN A 54 -3.84 -9.61 5.08
N LEU A 55 -2.80 -8.77 5.09
CA LEU A 55 -1.42 -9.25 5.09
C LEU A 55 -1.04 -9.94 6.41
N ALA A 56 -1.49 -9.42 7.56
CA ALA A 56 -1.24 -10.04 8.87
C ALA A 56 -1.98 -11.37 9.06
N LEU A 57 -3.01 -11.65 8.26
CA LEU A 57 -3.79 -12.88 8.29
C LEU A 57 -3.26 -13.95 7.31
N ALA A 58 -2.31 -13.58 6.44
CA ALA A 58 -1.74 -14.47 5.46
C ALA A 58 -0.87 -15.54 6.16
N GLN A 59 -1.16 -16.80 5.89
CA GLN A 59 -0.48 -17.94 6.51
C GLN A 59 0.89 -18.23 5.88
N ASP A 60 1.08 -17.86 4.61
CA ASP A 60 2.29 -18.13 3.82
C ASP A 60 2.68 -16.92 2.97
N ASP A 61 3.91 -16.90 2.47
CA ASP A 61 4.43 -15.78 1.68
C ASP A 61 3.67 -15.58 0.37
N SER A 62 3.18 -16.65 -0.26
CA SER A 62 2.29 -16.55 -1.43
C SER A 62 1.00 -15.78 -1.12
N ALA A 63 0.42 -15.98 0.07
CA ALA A 63 -0.77 -15.27 0.52
C ALA A 63 -0.46 -13.80 0.85
N LYS A 64 0.73 -13.50 1.39
CA LYS A 64 1.16 -12.11 1.60
C LYS A 64 1.31 -11.37 0.28
N VAL A 65 1.96 -12.00 -0.71
CA VAL A 65 2.10 -11.43 -2.05
C VAL A 65 0.73 -11.20 -2.68
N ALA A 66 -0.19 -12.16 -2.59
CA ALA A 66 -1.55 -12.00 -3.09
C ALA A 66 -2.29 -10.81 -2.43
N ALA A 67 -2.15 -10.62 -1.12
CA ALA A 67 -2.72 -9.49 -0.41
C ALA A 67 -2.14 -8.14 -0.89
N VAL A 68 -0.82 -8.05 -1.09
CA VAL A 68 -0.17 -6.84 -1.63
C VAL A 68 -0.63 -6.55 -3.06
N LEU A 69 -0.73 -7.57 -3.91
CA LEU A 69 -1.19 -7.41 -5.30
C LEU A 69 -2.65 -6.96 -5.38
N ASP A 70 -3.53 -7.52 -4.53
CA ASP A 70 -4.92 -7.07 -4.45
C ASP A 70 -5.01 -5.62 -3.98
N PHE A 71 -4.22 -5.25 -2.97
CA PHE A 71 -4.17 -3.88 -2.47
C PHE A 71 -3.66 -2.90 -3.53
N SER A 72 -2.56 -3.23 -4.21
CA SER A 72 -2.01 -2.47 -5.35
C SER A 72 -3.08 -2.21 -6.42
N ARG A 73 -3.78 -3.26 -6.85
CA ARG A 73 -4.85 -3.14 -7.85
C ARG A 73 -5.96 -2.19 -7.42
N ARG A 74 -6.39 -2.24 -6.15
CA ARG A 74 -7.43 -1.33 -5.62
C ARG A 74 -6.95 0.11 -5.58
N VAL A 75 -5.71 0.34 -5.16
CA VAL A 75 -5.10 1.69 -5.13
C VAL A 75 -5.01 2.27 -6.54
N GLU A 76 -4.54 1.50 -7.52
CA GLU A 76 -4.50 1.93 -8.92
C GLU A 76 -5.89 2.25 -9.47
N GLN A 77 -6.91 1.47 -9.11
CA GLN A 77 -8.29 1.74 -9.52
C GLN A 77 -8.84 3.02 -8.88
N SER A 78 -8.50 3.32 -7.62
CA SER A 78 -8.88 4.59 -6.98
C SER A 78 -8.23 5.77 -7.67
N LEU A 79 -6.93 5.68 -7.96
CA LEU A 79 -6.18 6.74 -8.66
C LEU A 79 -6.72 7.02 -10.07
N ARG A 80 -7.30 6.03 -10.75
CA ARG A 80 -7.97 6.23 -12.05
C ARG A 80 -9.33 6.92 -11.94
N ARG A 81 -10.02 6.80 -10.80
CA ARG A 81 -11.34 7.43 -10.57
C ARG A 81 -11.24 8.90 -10.18
N GLU A 82 -10.09 9.30 -9.64
CA GLU A 82 -9.80 10.68 -9.22
C GLU A 82 -9.15 11.53 -10.34
N GLN A 83 -8.99 10.96 -11.55
CA GLN A 83 -8.48 11.65 -12.75
C GLN A 83 -9.58 12.22 -13.64
#